data_AF-A0A2E3TRR0-F1
#
_entry.id   AF-A0A2E3TRR0-F1
#
_cell.length_a   1.000
_cell.length_b   1.000
_cell.length_c   1.000
_cell.angle_alpha   90.00
_cell.angle_beta   90.00
_cell.angle_gamma   90.00
#
_symmetry.space_group_name_H-M   'P 1'
#
loop_
_entity.id
_entity.type
_entity.pdbx_description
1 polymer ?
#
loop_
_entity_poly.entity_id
_entity_poly.type
_entity_poly.pdbx_seq_one_letter_code
_entity_poly.pdbx_strand_id
1 'polypeptide(L)'
;MSQMVNAEVIAATDRSPAFLTSTGLTDEQLSTSGPRWYDLAERMQSGDDRRGIASVTRNCLGSGRSVKDMGTDLKPEIDGRHARRARSRIAVIDAVFALVRNGKIPLTVEDLAEHAGVSVSSVFRNFDGLDDMQRQAFDVFSERYSKLFDPVAPSTSSRRQRVTQHVKSRLELLEAAGPILQIARYRALDYQPISEGVARSRSQLSDQTRSHFATEVAQLTPAEASNLTAVIDALTSPEAYDVLRAAHGRSDRQIAQSWTRSIEAILAGWPGIQPDVDTGKENMA
;
A
#
# COMPACT_ATOMS: atom_id res chain seq x y z
N MET A 1 -4.21 -71.85 -6.28
CA MET A 1 -5.35 -72.09 -7.19
C MET A 1 -6.20 -70.84 -7.16
N SER A 2 -6.65 -70.29 -8.31
CA SER A 2 -7.58 -69.16 -8.48
C SER A 2 -7.24 -67.84 -7.73
N GLN A 3 -7.00 -66.67 -8.32
CA GLN A 3 -7.23 -66.14 -9.69
C GLN A 3 -8.71 -65.91 -10.09
N MET A 4 -9.00 -64.67 -10.54
CA MET A 4 -10.27 -64.15 -11.11
C MET A 4 -11.45 -64.10 -10.11
N VAL A 5 -12.44 -63.21 -10.16
CA VAL A 5 -13.02 -62.21 -11.12
C VAL A 5 -13.41 -60.96 -10.29
N ASN A 6 -13.33 -59.67 -10.66
CA ASN A 6 -12.84 -58.85 -11.79
C ASN A 6 -12.23 -57.54 -11.19
N ALA A 7 -11.58 -56.57 -11.86
CA ALA A 7 -11.50 -56.11 -13.26
C ALA A 7 -12.60 -55.16 -13.77
N GLU A 8 -12.70 -53.97 -13.17
CA GLU A 8 -13.23 -52.75 -13.80
C GLU A 8 -12.61 -51.49 -13.16
N VAL A 9 -12.71 -50.31 -13.80
CA VAL A 9 -12.19 -48.99 -13.33
C VAL A 9 -10.66 -48.85 -13.17
N ILE A 10 -9.87 -49.29 -14.16
CA ILE A 10 -8.50 -48.76 -14.40
C ILE A 10 -8.49 -48.00 -15.73
N ALA A 11 -9.03 -46.78 -15.74
CA ALA A 11 -9.14 -45.96 -16.95
C ALA A 11 -9.35 -44.44 -16.68
N ALA A 12 -8.77 -43.84 -15.63
CA ALA A 12 -9.06 -42.44 -15.27
C ALA A 12 -7.95 -41.66 -14.53
N THR A 13 -6.66 -41.97 -14.70
CA THR A 13 -5.58 -41.29 -13.95
C THR A 13 -4.35 -40.89 -14.79
N ASP A 14 -4.58 -40.31 -15.96
CA ASP A 14 -3.59 -39.43 -16.58
C ASP A 14 -4.26 -38.16 -17.15
N ARG A 15 -4.36 -37.15 -16.27
CA ARG A 15 -4.65 -35.76 -16.60
C ARG A 15 -3.96 -34.86 -15.60
N SER A 16 -2.73 -34.44 -15.91
CA SER A 16 -2.18 -33.22 -15.31
C SER A 16 -3.18 -32.07 -15.50
N PRO A 17 -3.47 -31.26 -14.47
CA PRO A 17 -4.25 -30.04 -14.65
C PRO A 17 -3.39 -29.04 -15.43
N ALA A 18 -3.55 -29.02 -16.75
CA ALA A 18 -2.96 -28.00 -17.59
C ALA A 18 -3.46 -26.63 -17.13
N PHE A 19 -2.56 -25.79 -16.63
CA PHE A 19 -2.86 -24.40 -16.32
C PHE A 19 -3.28 -23.71 -17.62
N LEU A 20 -4.55 -23.32 -17.70
CA LEU A 20 -5.08 -22.60 -18.86
C LEU A 20 -4.57 -21.16 -18.86
N THR A 21 -3.42 -20.96 -19.50
CA THR A 21 -2.93 -19.65 -19.92
C THR A 21 -3.86 -19.09 -21.00
N SER A 22 -4.94 -18.41 -20.60
CA SER A 22 -5.95 -17.84 -21.51
C SER A 22 -5.47 -16.63 -22.31
N THR A 23 -4.18 -16.33 -22.26
CA THR A 23 -3.48 -15.36 -23.12
C THR A 23 -2.51 -16.12 -24.02
N GLY A 24 -2.88 -16.29 -25.29
CA GLY A 24 -2.05 -16.93 -26.33
C GLY A 24 -0.85 -16.07 -26.71
N LEU A 25 0.15 -16.04 -25.83
CA LEU A 25 1.39 -15.27 -25.95
C LEU A 25 2.58 -16.22 -26.05
N THR A 26 3.56 -15.89 -26.90
CA THR A 26 4.79 -16.68 -27.08
C THR A 26 5.83 -16.39 -25.98
N ASP A 27 6.88 -17.22 -25.85
CA ASP A 27 7.98 -16.97 -24.90
C ASP A 27 8.65 -15.59 -25.09
N GLU A 28 8.71 -15.09 -26.33
CA GLU A 28 9.21 -13.75 -26.66
C GLU A 28 8.34 -12.63 -26.05
N GLN A 29 7.05 -12.88 -25.85
CA GLN A 29 6.12 -11.97 -25.19
C GLN A 29 6.12 -12.13 -23.65
N LEU A 30 6.60 -13.27 -23.13
CA LEU A 30 6.90 -13.44 -21.70
C LEU A 30 8.22 -12.74 -21.31
N SER A 31 9.19 -12.65 -22.24
CA SER A 31 10.41 -11.85 -22.05
C SER A 31 10.14 -10.34 -21.89
N THR A 32 8.95 -9.86 -22.28
CA THR A 32 8.54 -8.44 -22.17
C THR A 32 7.41 -8.20 -21.17
N SER A 33 6.96 -9.23 -20.44
CA SER A 33 5.84 -9.13 -19.47
C SER A 33 6.27 -8.70 -18.05
N GLY A 34 7.38 -7.97 -17.92
CA GLY A 34 7.71 -7.26 -16.68
C GLY A 34 6.77 -6.07 -16.44
N PRO A 35 6.53 -5.62 -15.19
CA PRO A 35 5.73 -4.44 -14.95
C PRO A 35 6.36 -3.19 -15.58
N ARG A 36 5.71 -2.60 -16.60
CA ARG A 36 6.15 -1.40 -17.37
C ARG A 36 6.40 -0.11 -16.55
N TRP A 37 6.31 -0.19 -15.24
CA TRP A 37 6.94 0.74 -14.32
C TRP A 37 8.47 0.77 -14.47
N TYR A 38 9.10 -0.27 -15.01
CA TYR A 38 10.51 -0.23 -15.40
C TYR A 38 10.71 0.70 -16.62
N ASP A 39 9.85 0.66 -17.64
CA ASP A 39 9.86 1.63 -18.76
C ASP A 39 9.78 3.09 -18.24
N LEU A 40 8.98 3.34 -17.19
CA LEU A 40 8.93 4.64 -16.51
C LEU A 40 10.22 4.95 -15.74
N ALA A 41 10.76 3.98 -15.00
CA ALA A 41 12.02 4.13 -14.27
C ALA A 41 13.18 4.46 -15.22
N GLU A 42 13.31 3.72 -16.32
CA GLU A 42 14.31 3.93 -17.36
C GLU A 42 14.12 5.28 -18.05
N ARG A 43 12.88 5.71 -18.38
CA ARG A 43 12.62 7.07 -18.90
C ARG A 43 13.02 8.17 -17.91
N MET A 44 12.85 7.96 -16.59
CA MET A 44 13.27 8.92 -15.56
C MET A 44 14.77 8.87 -15.22
N GLN A 45 15.43 7.72 -15.36
CA GLN A 45 16.86 7.53 -15.01
C GLN A 45 17.81 7.78 -16.19
N SER A 46 17.44 7.36 -17.41
CA SER A 46 18.24 7.63 -18.63
C SER A 46 18.29 9.12 -18.99
N GLY A 47 17.18 9.83 -18.78
CA GLY A 47 17.00 11.19 -19.24
C GLY A 47 17.05 11.33 -20.77
N ASP A 48 16.71 10.30 -21.55
CA ASP A 48 16.78 10.32 -23.02
C ASP A 48 15.62 11.08 -23.70
N ASP A 49 15.33 12.28 -23.19
CA ASP A 49 14.84 13.42 -24.00
C ASP A 49 15.69 14.69 -23.74
N ARG A 50 16.96 14.51 -23.35
CA ARG A 50 17.96 15.59 -23.29
C ARG A 50 18.40 16.10 -24.67
N ARG A 51 17.89 15.51 -25.76
CA ARG A 51 18.22 15.85 -27.16
C ARG A 51 17.18 16.76 -27.84
N GLY A 52 16.24 17.35 -27.09
CA GLY A 52 15.31 18.37 -27.60
C GLY A 52 15.65 19.83 -27.28
N ILE A 53 16.44 20.13 -26.24
CA ILE A 53 16.55 21.49 -25.66
C ILE A 53 17.90 22.16 -25.98
N ALA A 54 18.13 22.47 -27.27
CA ALA A 54 19.36 23.12 -27.74
C ALA A 54 19.16 24.32 -28.71
N SER A 55 17.92 24.73 -29.00
CA SER A 55 17.62 25.66 -30.11
C SER A 55 16.71 26.86 -29.79
N VAL A 56 16.22 27.03 -28.56
CA VAL A 56 15.21 28.08 -28.21
C VAL A 56 15.71 29.10 -27.16
N THR A 57 17.01 29.38 -27.15
CA THR A 57 17.62 30.48 -26.36
C THR A 57 18.61 31.32 -27.18
N ARG A 58 18.27 31.62 -28.44
CA ARG A 58 19.07 32.51 -29.29
C ARG A 58 18.26 33.62 -29.98
N ASN A 59 17.47 34.34 -29.20
CA ASN A 59 17.01 35.70 -29.52
C ASN A 59 16.46 36.39 -28.26
N CYS A 60 17.29 37.22 -27.60
CA CYS A 60 16.84 38.23 -26.62
C CYS A 60 17.98 39.21 -26.25
N LEU A 61 18.69 39.73 -27.26
CA LEU A 61 19.61 40.87 -27.11
C LEU A 61 19.06 42.06 -27.91
N GLY A 62 18.95 43.22 -27.25
CA GLY A 62 18.67 44.50 -27.91
C GLY A 62 17.27 45.10 -27.66
N SER A 63 17.12 45.81 -26.53
CA SER A 63 16.54 47.17 -26.49
C SER A 63 16.61 47.69 -25.05
N GLY A 64 17.35 48.78 -24.83
CA GLY A 64 17.47 49.38 -23.50
C GLY A 64 16.32 50.32 -23.17
N ARG A 65 15.90 50.37 -21.90
CA ARG A 65 15.17 51.52 -21.36
C ARG A 65 15.57 51.74 -19.90
N SER A 66 15.98 52.96 -19.59
CA SER A 66 16.36 53.36 -18.24
C SER A 66 15.11 53.64 -17.39
N VAL A 67 15.08 53.08 -16.18
CA VAL A 67 14.23 53.53 -15.08
C VAL A 67 15.14 53.61 -13.84
N LYS A 68 14.94 54.64 -13.03
CA LYS A 68 15.76 54.94 -11.86
C LYS A 68 15.16 54.38 -10.57
N ASP A 69 16.07 53.88 -9.72
CA ASP A 69 16.06 54.02 -8.25
C ASP A 69 15.08 53.19 -7.39
N MET A 70 15.39 53.17 -6.09
CA MET A 70 14.62 52.75 -4.91
C MET A 70 14.35 51.24 -4.67
N GLY A 71 14.80 50.78 -3.49
CA GLY A 71 14.15 49.69 -2.74
C GLY A 71 14.88 48.34 -2.73
N THR A 72 15.72 48.10 -1.72
CA THR A 72 16.24 46.75 -1.43
C THR A 72 15.21 45.90 -0.69
N ASP A 73 14.48 45.04 -1.39
CA ASP A 73 13.76 43.90 -0.79
C ASP A 73 14.26 42.58 -1.39
N LEU A 74 15.35 42.06 -0.80
CA LEU A 74 16.02 40.84 -1.25
C LEU A 74 15.53 39.58 -0.52
N LYS A 75 14.22 39.44 -0.24
CA LYS A 75 13.65 38.14 0.22
C LYS A 75 12.11 37.90 0.09
N PRO A 76 11.51 37.99 -1.12
CA PRO A 76 10.26 37.23 -1.38
C PRO A 76 10.38 36.15 -2.48
N GLU A 77 11.18 36.38 -3.52
CA GLU A 77 11.09 35.63 -4.79
C GLU A 77 11.59 34.17 -4.69
N ILE A 78 12.53 33.90 -3.77
CA ILE A 78 13.08 32.56 -3.54
C ILE A 78 12.03 31.65 -2.87
N ASP A 79 11.38 32.14 -1.82
CA ASP A 79 10.35 31.39 -1.08
C ASP A 79 9.16 31.04 -1.99
N GLY A 80 8.65 32.02 -2.75
CA GLY A 80 7.59 31.78 -3.74
C GLY A 80 7.90 30.68 -4.76
N ARG A 81 9.18 30.53 -5.17
CA ARG A 81 9.63 29.43 -6.02
C ARG A 81 9.70 28.09 -5.28
N HIS A 82 10.25 28.03 -4.08
CA HIS A 82 10.30 26.80 -3.29
C HIS A 82 8.90 26.30 -2.92
N ALA A 83 8.03 27.18 -2.42
CA ALA A 83 6.65 26.84 -2.09
C ALA A 83 5.83 26.38 -3.31
N ARG A 84 6.12 26.91 -4.51
CA ARG A 84 5.51 26.42 -5.77
C ARG A 84 6.06 25.05 -6.19
N ARG A 85 7.37 24.79 -6.07
CA ARG A 85 7.97 23.47 -6.33
C ARG A 85 7.41 22.42 -5.37
N ALA A 86 7.32 22.73 -4.07
CA ALA A 86 6.76 21.83 -3.06
C ALA A 86 5.29 21.46 -3.35
N ARG A 87 4.41 22.45 -3.55
CA ARG A 87 3.01 22.22 -3.95
C ARG A 87 2.89 21.39 -5.23
N SER A 88 3.79 21.61 -6.20
CA SER A 88 3.79 20.89 -7.48
C SER A 88 4.37 19.46 -7.37
N ARG A 89 5.26 19.17 -6.41
CA ARG A 89 5.63 17.78 -6.05
C ARG A 89 4.43 17.05 -5.43
N ILE A 90 3.80 17.66 -4.41
CA ILE A 90 2.64 17.07 -3.71
C ILE A 90 1.51 16.71 -4.70
N ALA A 91 1.14 17.63 -5.59
CA ALA A 91 0.09 17.37 -6.59
C ALA A 91 0.38 16.17 -7.51
N VAL A 92 1.64 15.89 -7.83
CA VAL A 92 2.02 14.71 -8.63
C VAL A 92 1.98 13.43 -7.80
N ILE A 93 2.36 13.47 -6.52
CA ILE A 93 2.20 12.32 -5.60
C ILE A 93 0.70 12.03 -5.36
N ASP A 94 -0.15 13.06 -5.29
CA ASP A 94 -1.60 12.92 -5.22
C ASP A 94 -2.17 12.23 -6.47
N ALA A 95 -1.67 12.60 -7.66
CA ALA A 95 -2.00 11.90 -8.90
C ALA A 95 -1.57 10.42 -8.88
N VAL A 96 -0.36 10.08 -8.39
CA VAL A 96 0.05 8.67 -8.22
C VAL A 96 -0.98 7.92 -7.38
N PHE A 97 -1.30 8.43 -6.19
CA PHE A 97 -2.21 7.74 -5.27
C PHE A 97 -3.65 7.67 -5.77
N ALA A 98 -4.15 8.70 -6.45
CA ALA A 98 -5.49 8.71 -7.04
C ALA A 98 -5.60 7.69 -8.18
N LEU A 99 -4.66 7.69 -9.13
CA LEU A 99 -4.65 6.76 -10.25
C LEU A 99 -4.47 5.31 -9.80
N VAL A 100 -3.59 5.06 -8.81
CA VAL A 100 -3.40 3.73 -8.19
C VAL A 100 -4.66 3.23 -7.49
N ARG A 101 -5.35 4.06 -6.69
CA ARG A 101 -6.65 3.67 -6.07
C ARG A 101 -7.73 3.39 -7.12
N ASN A 102 -7.71 4.10 -8.23
CA ASN A 102 -8.62 3.90 -9.36
C ASN A 102 -8.23 2.71 -10.27
N GLY A 103 -7.21 1.92 -9.90
CA GLY A 103 -6.78 0.74 -10.66
C GLY A 103 -6.03 1.03 -11.96
N LYS A 104 -5.69 2.29 -12.25
CA LYS A 104 -4.87 2.66 -13.41
C LYS A 104 -3.42 2.23 -13.12
N ILE A 105 -3.01 1.11 -13.69
CA ILE A 105 -1.66 0.54 -13.61
C ILE A 105 -1.32 -0.07 -14.99
N PRO A 106 -0.13 0.16 -15.57
CA PRO A 106 0.94 1.06 -15.12
C PRO A 106 0.54 2.55 -15.24
N LEU A 107 1.29 3.43 -14.58
CA LEU A 107 1.21 4.87 -14.80
C LEU A 107 2.22 5.33 -15.85
N THR A 108 1.86 6.38 -16.57
CA THR A 108 2.76 7.13 -17.46
C THR A 108 3.03 8.53 -16.89
N VAL A 109 4.06 9.23 -17.36
CA VAL A 109 4.31 10.64 -16.95
C VAL A 109 3.18 11.54 -17.45
N GLU A 110 2.61 11.15 -18.58
CA GLU A 110 1.49 11.76 -19.26
C GLU A 110 0.20 11.69 -18.39
N ASP A 111 -0.15 10.52 -17.85
CA ASP A 111 -1.25 10.35 -16.88
C ASP A 111 -1.05 11.22 -15.62
N LEU A 112 0.18 11.25 -15.09
CA LEU A 112 0.54 12.01 -13.89
C LEU A 112 0.44 13.52 -14.12
N ALA A 113 0.88 13.99 -15.29
CA ALA A 113 0.83 15.39 -15.66
C ALA A 113 -0.62 15.89 -15.80
N GLU A 114 -1.46 15.12 -16.52
CA GLU A 114 -2.89 15.40 -16.68
C GLU A 114 -3.60 15.47 -15.33
N HIS A 115 -3.49 14.41 -14.52
CA HIS A 115 -4.22 14.32 -13.26
C HIS A 115 -3.73 15.32 -12.19
N ALA A 116 -2.45 15.71 -12.20
CA ALA A 116 -1.90 16.72 -11.29
C ALA A 116 -2.09 18.17 -11.78
N GLY A 117 -2.63 18.39 -12.99
CA GLY A 117 -2.80 19.72 -13.57
C GLY A 117 -1.47 20.43 -13.89
N VAL A 118 -0.43 19.67 -14.28
CA VAL A 118 0.91 20.20 -14.60
C VAL A 118 1.35 19.74 -15.99
N SER A 119 2.42 20.34 -16.54
CA SER A 119 3.01 19.79 -17.77
C SER A 119 3.97 18.62 -17.47
N VAL A 120 4.10 17.69 -18.41
CA VAL A 120 5.07 16.57 -18.38
C VAL A 120 6.49 17.07 -18.06
N SER A 121 6.90 18.16 -18.71
CA SER A 121 8.18 18.85 -18.45
C SER A 121 8.31 19.40 -17.02
N SER A 122 7.19 19.69 -16.35
CA SER A 122 7.18 20.05 -14.92
C SER A 122 7.33 18.85 -14.01
N VAL A 123 6.81 17.67 -14.37
CA VAL A 123 7.06 16.42 -13.61
C VAL A 123 8.55 16.10 -13.59
N PHE A 124 9.20 16.06 -14.77
CA PHE A 124 10.64 15.83 -14.89
C PHE A 124 11.51 16.91 -14.22
N ARG A 125 11.09 18.18 -14.20
CA ARG A 125 11.78 19.21 -13.41
C ARG A 125 11.53 19.09 -11.92
N ASN A 126 10.38 18.54 -11.50
CA ASN A 126 9.99 18.47 -10.11
C ASN A 126 10.76 17.39 -9.37
N PHE A 127 10.99 16.22 -9.95
CA PHE A 127 11.62 15.09 -9.27
C PHE A 127 13.02 14.78 -9.80
N ASP A 128 13.95 14.57 -8.88
CA ASP A 128 15.36 14.33 -9.16
C ASP A 128 15.59 12.81 -9.39
N GLY A 129 14.83 12.24 -10.34
CA GLY A 129 14.75 10.80 -10.64
C GLY A 129 13.56 10.10 -9.96
N LEU A 130 13.41 8.79 -10.24
CA LEU A 130 12.34 7.98 -9.64
C LEU A 130 12.54 7.80 -8.13
N ASP A 131 13.79 7.67 -7.65
CA ASP A 131 14.13 7.56 -6.24
C ASP A 131 13.63 8.73 -5.38
N ASP A 132 13.80 9.97 -5.84
CA ASP A 132 13.28 11.18 -5.16
C ASP A 132 11.74 11.13 -5.13
N MET A 133 11.11 10.76 -6.25
CA MET A 133 9.65 10.60 -6.33
C MET A 133 9.11 9.49 -5.40
N GLN A 134 9.82 8.36 -5.26
CA GLN A 134 9.45 7.27 -4.36
C GLN A 134 9.63 7.64 -2.88
N ARG A 135 10.69 8.39 -2.54
CA ARG A 135 10.89 8.93 -1.19
C ARG A 135 9.80 9.93 -0.83
N GLN A 136 9.51 10.88 -1.72
CA GLN A 136 8.42 11.85 -1.55
C GLN A 136 7.05 11.15 -1.43
N ALA A 137 6.81 10.08 -2.19
CA ALA A 137 5.62 9.26 -2.04
C ALA A 137 5.56 8.61 -0.65
N PHE A 138 6.67 8.04 -0.16
CA PHE A 138 6.72 7.44 1.18
C PHE A 138 6.49 8.47 2.31
N ASP A 139 7.06 9.67 2.19
CA ASP A 139 6.89 10.74 3.18
C ASP A 139 5.42 11.22 3.24
N VAL A 140 4.82 11.52 2.08
CA VAL A 140 3.41 11.93 1.98
C VAL A 140 2.46 10.80 2.41
N PHE A 141 2.80 9.54 2.11
CA PHE A 141 2.05 8.38 2.61
C PHE A 141 2.08 8.31 4.14
N SER A 142 3.28 8.43 4.74
CA SER A 142 3.50 8.32 6.17
C SER A 142 2.76 9.41 6.95
N GLU A 143 2.80 10.66 6.47
CA GLU A 143 2.02 11.76 7.03
C GLU A 143 0.51 11.49 6.92
N ARG A 144 0.03 11.23 5.69
CA ARG A 144 -1.41 11.13 5.37
C ARG A 144 -2.13 9.98 6.06
N TYR A 145 -1.50 8.81 6.11
CA TYR A 145 -2.13 7.58 6.58
C TYR A 145 -1.76 7.23 8.02
N SER A 146 -0.88 8.01 8.68
CA SER A 146 -0.46 7.87 10.08
C SER A 146 -1.61 7.47 11.03
N LYS A 147 -2.74 8.17 10.96
CA LYS A 147 -3.90 7.99 11.84
C LYS A 147 -4.67 6.69 11.69
N LEU A 148 -4.39 5.90 10.65
CA LEU A 148 -4.96 4.56 10.49
C LEU A 148 -4.13 3.47 11.20
N PHE A 149 -2.90 3.82 11.62
CA PHE A 149 -2.02 2.97 12.44
C PHE A 149 -2.13 3.25 13.95
N ASP A 150 -2.64 4.42 14.35
CA ASP A 150 -2.88 4.77 15.76
C ASP A 150 -3.91 3.81 16.41
N PRO A 151 -3.74 3.38 17.68
CA PRO A 151 -4.77 2.59 18.38
C PRO A 151 -6.09 3.34 18.58
N VAL A 152 -7.19 2.70 18.18
CA VAL A 152 -8.55 3.27 18.11
C VAL A 152 -9.53 2.78 19.20
N ALA A 153 -9.13 1.86 20.07
CA ALA A 153 -9.94 1.39 21.21
C ALA A 153 -9.08 1.32 22.49
N PRO A 154 -9.54 1.87 23.63
CA PRO A 154 -8.91 1.64 24.93
C PRO A 154 -8.90 0.16 25.31
N SER A 155 -7.86 -0.29 26.01
CA SER A 155 -7.80 -1.65 26.60
C SER A 155 -8.91 -1.93 27.63
N THR A 156 -9.54 -0.88 28.15
CA THR A 156 -10.67 -0.91 29.10
C THR A 156 -12.05 -1.09 28.45
N SER A 157 -12.18 -0.96 27.12
CA SER A 157 -13.39 -1.38 26.39
C SER A 157 -13.57 -2.90 26.46
N SER A 158 -14.79 -3.42 26.30
CA SER A 158 -15.03 -4.89 26.34
C SER A 158 -14.32 -5.62 25.18
N ARG A 159 -14.01 -6.92 25.33
CA ARG A 159 -13.28 -7.69 24.29
C ARG A 159 -13.96 -7.56 22.94
N ARG A 160 -15.29 -7.76 22.90
CA ARG A 160 -16.18 -7.56 21.74
C ARG A 160 -16.04 -6.20 21.06
N GLN A 161 -15.94 -5.12 21.84
CA GLN A 161 -15.72 -3.76 21.32
C GLN A 161 -14.32 -3.64 20.70
N ARG A 162 -13.27 -4.12 21.39
CA ARG A 162 -11.88 -4.05 20.91
C ARG A 162 -11.67 -4.88 19.63
N VAL A 163 -12.24 -6.10 19.55
CA VAL A 163 -12.23 -6.91 18.32
C VAL A 163 -12.93 -6.19 17.17
N THR A 164 -14.13 -5.66 17.40
CA THR A 164 -14.90 -4.94 16.37
C THR A 164 -14.14 -3.73 15.84
N GLN A 165 -13.48 -2.97 16.73
CA GLN A 165 -12.76 -1.75 16.36
C GLN A 165 -11.38 -2.02 15.74
N HIS A 166 -10.71 -3.14 16.07
CA HIS A 166 -9.53 -3.66 15.34
C HIS A 166 -9.86 -4.03 13.90
N VAL A 167 -10.94 -4.81 13.71
CA VAL A 167 -11.41 -5.23 12.38
C VAL A 167 -11.82 -4.01 11.54
N LYS A 168 -12.45 -3.01 12.18
CA LYS A 168 -12.81 -1.75 11.54
C LYS A 168 -11.57 -0.96 11.08
N SER A 169 -10.59 -0.68 11.95
CA SER A 169 -9.41 0.12 11.53
C SER A 169 -8.55 -0.58 10.48
N ARG A 170 -8.47 -1.91 10.52
CA ARG A 170 -7.87 -2.71 9.44
C ARG A 170 -8.55 -2.47 8.11
N LEU A 171 -9.88 -2.53 8.05
CA LEU A 171 -10.62 -2.30 6.80
C LEU A 171 -10.56 -0.84 6.34
N GLU A 172 -10.62 0.14 7.26
CA GLU A 172 -10.46 1.57 6.94
C GLU A 172 -9.07 1.87 6.31
N LEU A 173 -8.00 1.23 6.80
CA LEU A 173 -6.67 1.30 6.18
C LEU A 173 -6.65 0.65 4.79
N LEU A 174 -7.25 -0.53 4.65
CA LEU A 174 -7.18 -1.32 3.41
C LEU A 174 -8.04 -0.72 2.29
N GLU A 175 -9.16 -0.08 2.62
CA GLU A 175 -9.95 0.75 1.70
C GLU A 175 -9.18 2.01 1.27
N ALA A 176 -8.60 2.75 2.22
CA ALA A 176 -7.95 4.03 1.94
C ALA A 176 -6.56 3.92 1.28
N ALA A 177 -5.85 2.80 1.49
CA ALA A 177 -4.44 2.63 1.12
C ALA A 177 -4.08 1.25 0.52
N GLY A 178 -4.98 0.27 0.46
CA GLY A 178 -4.68 -1.13 0.07
C GLY A 178 -3.86 -1.29 -1.23
N PRO A 179 -4.28 -0.71 -2.37
CA PRO A 179 -3.52 -0.77 -3.62
C PRO A 179 -2.12 -0.13 -3.53
N ILE A 180 -1.94 0.90 -2.69
CA ILE A 180 -0.65 1.56 -2.48
C ILE A 180 0.26 0.63 -1.64
N LEU A 181 -0.29 0.03 -0.57
CA LEU A 181 0.39 -0.99 0.23
C LEU A 181 0.75 -2.23 -0.60
N GLN A 182 -0.04 -2.57 -1.62
CA GLN A 182 0.27 -3.66 -2.56
C GLN A 182 1.47 -3.32 -3.45
N ILE A 183 1.49 -2.14 -4.08
CA ILE A 183 2.65 -1.70 -4.87
C ILE A 183 3.91 -1.59 -4.01
N ALA A 184 3.80 -1.06 -2.79
CA ALA A 184 4.91 -0.94 -1.85
C ALA A 184 5.53 -2.31 -1.51
N ARG A 185 4.69 -3.35 -1.31
CA ARG A 185 5.17 -4.73 -1.07
C ARG A 185 5.92 -5.31 -2.27
N TYR A 186 5.43 -5.11 -3.50
CA TYR A 186 6.18 -5.53 -4.68
C TYR A 186 7.51 -4.79 -4.83
N ARG A 187 7.56 -3.50 -4.47
CA ARG A 187 8.79 -2.68 -4.50
C ARG A 187 9.74 -2.89 -3.31
N ALA A 188 9.32 -3.60 -2.28
CA ALA A 188 10.21 -4.04 -1.20
C ALA A 188 11.17 -5.17 -1.64
N LEU A 189 10.93 -5.79 -2.80
CA LEU A 189 11.76 -6.85 -3.37
C LEU A 189 13.01 -6.32 -4.09
N ASP A 190 12.93 -5.12 -4.69
CA ASP A 190 13.97 -4.51 -5.52
C ASP A 190 14.48 -3.16 -4.99
N TYR A 191 13.76 -2.49 -4.08
CA TYR A 191 14.12 -1.16 -3.57
C TYR A 191 14.16 -1.05 -2.03
N GLN A 192 15.37 -1.03 -1.48
CA GLN A 192 15.65 -1.05 -0.03
C GLN A 192 14.89 0.02 0.79
N PRO A 193 14.81 1.32 0.41
CA PRO A 193 14.09 2.32 1.20
C PRO A 193 12.59 2.05 1.34
N ILE A 194 11.96 1.40 0.34
CA ILE A 194 10.56 0.97 0.42
C ILE A 194 10.44 -0.32 1.24
N SER A 195 11.44 -1.22 1.20
CA SER A 195 11.51 -2.38 2.11
C SER A 195 11.53 -1.94 3.59
N GLU A 196 12.36 -0.95 3.93
CA GLU A 196 12.39 -0.31 5.26
C GLU A 196 11.08 0.43 5.60
N GLY A 197 10.39 0.98 4.60
CA GLY A 197 9.05 1.54 4.75
C GLY A 197 8.00 0.49 5.12
N VAL A 198 7.94 -0.60 4.35
CA VAL A 198 7.02 -1.73 4.58
C VAL A 198 7.30 -2.39 5.93
N ALA A 199 8.56 -2.58 6.32
CA ALA A 199 8.94 -3.12 7.63
C ALA A 199 8.46 -2.24 8.79
N ARG A 200 8.57 -0.90 8.67
CA ARG A 200 8.03 0.04 9.68
C ARG A 200 6.50 -0.05 9.77
N SER A 201 5.79 -0.07 8.64
CA SER A 201 4.33 -0.26 8.64
C SER A 201 3.91 -1.61 9.23
N ARG A 202 4.70 -2.68 9.09
CA ARG A 202 4.44 -3.97 9.77
C ARG A 202 4.58 -3.88 11.29
N SER A 203 5.61 -3.19 11.80
CA SER A 203 5.71 -2.94 13.24
C SER A 203 4.48 -2.18 13.73
N GLN A 204 4.14 -1.06 13.09
CA GLN A 204 2.99 -0.24 13.47
C GLN A 204 1.67 -1.03 13.51
N LEU A 205 1.42 -1.92 12.56
CA LEU A 205 0.24 -2.79 12.55
C LEU A 205 0.27 -3.81 13.71
N SER A 206 1.40 -4.48 13.93
CA SER A 206 1.61 -5.40 15.06
C SER A 206 1.47 -4.72 16.41
N ASP A 207 1.98 -3.49 16.55
CA ASP A 207 1.91 -2.68 17.76
C ASP A 207 0.47 -2.18 18.02
N GLN A 208 -0.29 -1.84 16.97
CA GLN A 208 -1.73 -1.56 17.08
C GLN A 208 -2.52 -2.81 17.52
N THR A 209 -2.22 -3.99 16.97
CA THR A 209 -2.79 -5.29 17.40
C THR A 209 -2.49 -5.55 18.89
N ARG A 210 -1.22 -5.41 19.30
CA ARG A 210 -0.79 -5.56 20.69
C ARG A 210 -1.50 -4.59 21.63
N SER A 211 -1.79 -3.37 21.17
CA SER A 211 -2.52 -2.36 21.94
C SER A 211 -3.99 -2.75 22.15
N HIS A 212 -4.71 -3.17 21.11
CA HIS A 212 -6.12 -3.57 21.22
C HIS A 212 -6.33 -4.83 22.07
N PHE A 213 -5.35 -5.74 22.09
CA PHE A 213 -5.41 -6.98 22.87
C PHE A 213 -4.46 -6.98 24.08
N ALA A 214 -4.08 -5.80 24.59
CA ALA A 214 -3.18 -5.64 25.73
C ALA A 214 -3.66 -6.38 26.99
N THR A 215 -4.99 -6.41 27.20
CA THR A 215 -5.65 -7.08 28.33
C THR A 215 -5.47 -8.60 28.31
N GLU A 216 -5.43 -9.22 27.13
CA GLU A 216 -5.13 -10.64 26.94
C GLU A 216 -3.63 -10.90 26.91
N VAL A 217 -2.85 -10.06 26.23
CA VAL A 217 -1.38 -10.10 26.18
C VAL A 217 -0.74 -10.09 27.58
N ALA A 218 -1.32 -9.33 28.52
CA ALA A 218 -0.84 -9.26 29.91
C ALA A 218 -1.04 -10.56 30.73
N GLN A 219 -1.81 -11.53 30.22
CA GLN A 219 -2.04 -12.82 30.88
C GLN A 219 -1.06 -13.92 30.41
N LEU A 220 -0.25 -13.63 29.39
CA LEU A 220 0.57 -14.59 28.68
C LEU A 220 2.06 -14.42 28.97
N THR A 221 2.85 -15.46 28.69
CA THR A 221 4.32 -15.33 28.65
C THR A 221 4.74 -14.42 27.49
N PRO A 222 5.95 -13.81 27.51
CA PRO A 222 6.41 -12.96 26.39
C PRO A 222 6.44 -13.67 25.03
N ALA A 223 6.65 -14.99 25.02
CA ALA A 223 6.56 -15.81 23.82
C ALA A 223 5.10 -15.94 23.35
N GLU A 224 4.18 -16.36 24.22
CA GLU A 224 2.77 -16.55 23.88
C GLU A 224 2.06 -15.25 23.51
N ALA A 225 2.36 -14.14 24.20
CA ALA A 225 1.91 -12.81 23.83
C ALA A 225 2.35 -12.40 22.41
N SER A 226 3.54 -12.82 21.99
CA SER A 226 4.08 -12.54 20.66
C SER A 226 3.47 -13.45 19.61
N ASN A 227 3.27 -14.74 19.92
CA ASN A 227 2.56 -15.71 19.09
C ASN A 227 1.11 -15.25 18.81
N LEU A 228 0.36 -14.86 19.85
CA LEU A 228 -1.00 -14.34 19.73
C LEU A 228 -1.06 -13.10 18.83
N THR A 229 -0.17 -12.13 19.08
CA THR A 229 -0.10 -10.88 18.32
C THR A 229 0.19 -11.15 16.84
N ALA A 230 1.16 -12.03 16.55
CA ALA A 230 1.53 -12.40 15.18
C ALA A 230 0.38 -13.13 14.44
N VAL A 231 -0.35 -14.03 15.11
CA VAL A 231 -1.49 -14.74 14.51
C VAL A 231 -2.63 -13.78 14.15
N ILE A 232 -2.98 -12.84 15.05
CA ILE A 232 -4.06 -11.86 14.79
C ILE A 232 -3.65 -10.85 13.71
N ASP A 233 -2.40 -10.38 13.72
CA ASP A 233 -1.90 -9.44 12.71
C ASP A 233 -1.81 -10.10 11.33
N ALA A 234 -1.32 -11.34 11.23
CA ALA A 234 -1.27 -12.09 9.99
C ALA A 234 -2.68 -12.38 9.43
N LEU A 235 -3.65 -12.74 10.30
CA LEU A 235 -5.05 -12.96 9.91
C LEU A 235 -5.71 -11.71 9.30
N THR A 236 -5.36 -10.52 9.80
CA THR A 236 -5.93 -9.24 9.36
C THR A 236 -5.02 -8.46 8.40
N SER A 237 -3.95 -9.11 7.92
CA SER A 237 -2.92 -8.48 7.09
C SER A 237 -3.42 -8.05 5.70
N PRO A 238 -2.70 -7.13 5.02
CA PRO A 238 -2.93 -6.83 3.61
C PRO A 238 -2.93 -8.06 2.70
N GLU A 239 -2.08 -9.07 2.96
CA GLU A 239 -2.06 -10.33 2.21
C GLU A 239 -3.37 -11.10 2.38
N ALA A 240 -3.83 -11.27 3.62
CA ALA A 240 -5.07 -11.98 3.92
C ALA A 240 -6.28 -11.27 3.29
N TYR A 241 -6.29 -9.94 3.32
CA TYR A 241 -7.28 -9.12 2.63
C TYR A 241 -7.25 -9.32 1.12
N ASP A 242 -6.09 -9.19 0.48
CA ASP A 242 -5.93 -9.37 -0.98
C ASP A 242 -6.44 -10.75 -1.43
N VAL A 243 -6.11 -11.81 -0.68
CA VAL A 243 -6.58 -13.18 -0.95
C VAL A 243 -8.10 -13.30 -0.78
N LEU A 244 -8.67 -12.76 0.31
CA LEU A 244 -10.12 -12.77 0.54
C LEU A 244 -10.90 -11.98 -0.52
N ARG A 245 -10.36 -10.84 -0.98
CA ARG A 245 -10.94 -10.02 -2.05
C ARG A 245 -10.80 -10.69 -3.42
N ALA A 246 -9.58 -11.01 -3.84
CA ALA A 246 -9.29 -11.42 -5.23
C ALA A 246 -9.49 -12.91 -5.49
N ALA A 247 -9.00 -13.80 -4.63
CA ALA A 247 -9.11 -15.25 -4.83
C ALA A 247 -10.45 -15.83 -4.36
N HIS A 248 -11.09 -15.18 -3.37
CA HIS A 248 -12.36 -15.65 -2.80
C HIS A 248 -13.56 -14.74 -3.07
N GLY A 249 -13.39 -13.56 -3.68
CA GLY A 249 -14.50 -12.67 -4.05
C GLY A 249 -15.35 -12.23 -2.86
N ARG A 250 -14.77 -12.09 -1.66
CA ARG A 250 -15.50 -11.62 -0.47
C ARG A 250 -15.69 -10.11 -0.51
N SER A 251 -16.83 -9.63 -0.02
CA SER A 251 -17.03 -8.20 0.26
C SER A 251 -16.50 -7.81 1.65
N ASP A 252 -16.23 -6.53 1.89
CA ASP A 252 -15.64 -6.07 3.17
C ASP A 252 -16.54 -6.38 4.38
N ARG A 253 -17.87 -6.41 4.19
CA ARG A 253 -18.82 -6.89 5.20
C ARG A 253 -18.61 -8.38 5.54
N GLN A 254 -18.35 -9.23 4.55
CA GLN A 254 -18.06 -10.64 4.77
C GLN A 254 -16.69 -10.83 5.43
N ILE A 255 -15.68 -10.06 5.00
CA ILE A 255 -14.35 -10.05 5.60
C ILE A 255 -14.44 -9.63 7.08
N ALA A 256 -15.15 -8.54 7.39
CA ALA A 256 -15.39 -8.10 8.77
C ALA A 256 -16.05 -9.19 9.63
N GLN A 257 -17.12 -9.80 9.14
CA GLN A 257 -17.81 -10.88 9.84
C GLN A 257 -16.92 -12.11 10.08
N SER A 258 -16.10 -12.48 9.09
CA SER A 258 -15.13 -13.58 9.21
C SER A 258 -14.00 -13.25 10.18
N TRP A 259 -13.36 -12.08 10.07
CA TRP A 259 -12.28 -11.67 10.96
C TRP A 259 -12.74 -11.51 12.40
N THR A 260 -13.86 -10.83 12.68
CA THR A 260 -14.41 -10.72 14.04
C THR A 260 -14.66 -12.10 14.64
N ARG A 261 -15.30 -13.01 13.90
CA ARG A 261 -15.57 -14.38 14.38
C ARG A 261 -14.28 -15.17 14.63
N SER A 262 -13.28 -15.05 13.76
CA SER A 262 -12.00 -15.73 13.90
C SER A 262 -11.20 -15.20 15.08
N ILE A 263 -11.16 -13.88 15.31
CA ILE A 263 -10.44 -13.29 16.44
C ILE A 263 -11.11 -13.66 17.77
N GLU A 264 -12.45 -13.60 17.87
CA GLU A 264 -13.16 -14.07 19.08
C GLU A 264 -12.88 -15.56 19.37
N ALA A 265 -12.85 -16.41 18.33
CA ALA A 265 -12.50 -17.83 18.47
C ALA A 265 -11.04 -18.06 18.89
N ILE A 266 -10.10 -17.26 18.38
CA ILE A 266 -8.68 -17.26 18.79
C ILE A 266 -8.56 -16.86 20.26
N LEU A 267 -9.16 -15.73 20.66
CA LEU A 267 -9.08 -15.21 22.05
C LEU A 267 -9.80 -16.10 23.07
N ALA A 268 -10.86 -16.81 22.67
CA ALA A 268 -11.55 -17.76 23.53
C ALA A 268 -10.85 -19.14 23.61
N GLY A 269 -10.03 -19.49 22.62
CA GLY A 269 -9.33 -20.78 22.53
C GLY A 269 -7.86 -20.76 22.94
N TRP A 270 -7.25 -19.59 23.14
CA TRP A 270 -5.81 -19.51 23.40
C TRP A 270 -5.44 -19.96 24.83
N PRO A 271 -4.49 -20.90 25.01
CA PRO A 271 -4.04 -21.33 26.33
C PRO A 271 -3.50 -20.17 27.18
N GLY A 272 -4.05 -19.99 28.38
CA GLY A 272 -3.62 -18.96 29.33
C GLY A 272 -4.45 -17.67 29.29
N ILE A 273 -5.19 -17.39 28.22
CA ILE A 273 -6.19 -16.32 28.22
C ILE A 273 -7.40 -16.78 29.04
N GLN A 274 -7.85 -15.97 30.00
CA GLN A 274 -9.12 -16.21 30.69
C GLN A 274 -10.32 -15.96 29.76
N PRO A 275 -11.39 -16.77 29.84
CA PRO A 275 -12.64 -16.48 29.15
C PRO A 275 -13.12 -15.06 29.41
N ASP A 276 -13.77 -14.43 28.44
CA ASP A 276 -14.33 -13.09 28.62
C ASP A 276 -15.46 -13.16 29.65
N VAL A 277 -15.18 -12.71 30.88
CA VAL A 277 -16.17 -12.65 31.96
C VAL A 277 -17.05 -11.43 31.71
N ASP A 278 -17.86 -11.50 30.67
CA ASP A 278 -18.79 -10.44 30.24
C ASP A 278 -19.85 -10.24 31.34
N THR A 279 -19.56 -9.32 32.27
CA THR A 279 -20.40 -9.04 33.44
C THR A 279 -21.68 -8.36 32.99
N GLY A 280 -22.68 -9.16 32.63
CA GLY A 280 -23.95 -8.73 32.05
C GLY A 280 -24.60 -7.56 32.79
N LYS A 281 -24.37 -6.35 32.29
CA LYS A 281 -24.92 -5.08 32.78
C LYS A 281 -25.47 -4.20 31.65
N GLU A 282 -25.97 -4.86 30.61
CA GLU A 282 -26.85 -4.31 29.58
C GLU A 282 -28.05 -5.28 29.47
N ASN A 283 -29.32 -4.91 29.66
CA ASN A 283 -29.89 -3.64 30.11
C ASN A 283 -31.09 -3.92 31.06
N MET A 284 -31.27 -3.09 32.10
CA MET A 284 -32.54 -3.03 32.86
C MET A 284 -32.76 -1.62 33.43
N ALA A 285 -32.91 -0.66 32.52
CA ALA A 285 -33.38 0.70 32.73
C ALA A 285 -34.03 1.19 31.42
#